data_AF-A0A538GV92-F1
#
_entry.id   AF-A0A538GV92-F1
#
_cell.length_a   1.000
_cell.length_b   1.000
_cell.length_c   1.000
_cell.angle_alpha   90.00
_cell.angle_beta   90.00
_cell.angle_gamma   90.00
#
_symmetry.space_group_name_H-M   'P 1'
#
loop_
_entity.id
_entity.type
_entity.pdbx_description
1 polymer ?
#
loop_
_entity_poly.entity_id
_entity_poly.type
_entity_poly.pdbx_seq_one_letter_code
_entity_poly.pdbx_strand_id
1 'polypeptide(L)'
;MGRHVACGRGAGAARRVARRGARLVTRVRFAPSPTGSLHVGNALSAVANRAFGDWLLLRIDDTDPARNVPGGEEELLGDLEWLGLAWDEGPVRQSERRARHIEAAEGLGERFDGITLLREDGTPTYHLASVVDDVDFGITHVLRGNDHRPNEALHRRLFEALGAQPPEFVHHGLILGEDGKKLAKRAPGATVGSLREAGIPAEAVRRYLEELGIPKHDVHYDLPRIRRLAIEAIGALPDDELAARVGAPRELVPALRGARDLNEAREYAQAILEPPPAVATESPETLERFRELLEAGGDPHELVRELKAVGGNLRALRLALTGAERGPELWAVIAALPREEALRRVDAALR
;
A
#
# COMPACT_ATOMS: atom_id res chain seq x y z
N MET A 1 -57.68 -16.07 69.17
CA MET A 1 -56.78 -14.89 69.29
C MET A 1 -55.42 -15.33 68.78
N GLY A 2 -54.69 -14.70 67.86
CA GLY A 2 -54.81 -13.46 67.10
C GLY A 2 -53.45 -13.28 66.40
N ARG A 3 -53.51 -12.99 65.09
CA ARG A 3 -52.47 -12.59 64.11
C ARG A 3 -51.15 -11.98 64.67
N HIS A 4 -49.99 -12.22 64.04
CA HIS A 4 -49.45 -11.41 62.92
C HIS A 4 -48.02 -11.80 62.46
N VAL A 5 -47.84 -11.59 61.16
CA VAL A 5 -46.67 -11.72 60.26
C VAL A 5 -45.51 -10.76 60.59
N ALA A 6 -44.26 -11.16 60.34
CA ALA A 6 -43.25 -10.29 59.70
C ALA A 6 -42.10 -11.11 59.06
N CYS A 7 -41.94 -10.90 57.75
CA CYS A 7 -40.90 -11.41 56.88
C CYS A 7 -39.71 -10.44 56.88
N GLY A 8 -38.47 -10.95 56.87
CA GLY A 8 -37.25 -10.14 56.81
C GLY A 8 -36.15 -10.89 56.07
N ARG A 9 -35.97 -10.54 54.79
CA ARG A 9 -34.96 -11.08 53.86
C ARG A 9 -33.57 -10.62 54.26
N GLY A 10 -32.62 -11.55 54.38
CA GLY A 10 -31.18 -11.29 54.42
C GLY A 10 -30.48 -12.20 53.41
N ALA A 11 -30.50 -11.80 52.14
CA ALA A 11 -29.83 -12.51 51.06
C ALA A 11 -28.31 -12.47 51.27
N GLY A 12 -27.69 -13.65 51.21
CA GLY A 12 -26.27 -13.85 51.39
C GLY A 12 -25.43 -13.02 50.43
N ALA A 13 -24.43 -12.35 50.98
CA ALA A 13 -23.35 -11.71 50.24
C ALA A 13 -22.49 -12.78 49.56
N ALA A 14 -22.91 -13.23 48.38
CA ALA A 14 -22.05 -13.94 47.45
C ALA A 14 -21.05 -12.93 46.87
N ARG A 15 -19.78 -13.03 47.29
CA ARG A 15 -18.64 -12.31 46.72
C ARG A 15 -18.60 -12.55 45.21
N ARG A 16 -19.04 -11.57 44.42
CA ARG A 16 -18.69 -11.47 43.00
C ARG A 16 -17.20 -11.15 42.91
N VAL A 17 -16.39 -12.18 42.64
CA VAL A 17 -15.06 -11.98 42.09
C VAL A 17 -15.26 -11.37 40.71
N ALA A 18 -15.01 -10.07 40.58
CA ALA A 18 -14.96 -9.41 39.29
C ALA A 18 -13.84 -10.07 38.46
N ARG A 19 -14.23 -10.92 37.51
CA ARG A 19 -13.35 -11.31 36.39
C ARG A 19 -12.97 -10.02 35.67
N ARG A 20 -11.77 -9.49 35.92
CA ARG A 20 -11.15 -8.49 35.05
C ARG A 20 -11.12 -9.12 33.66
N GLY A 21 -11.97 -8.62 32.76
CA GLY A 21 -12.17 -9.18 31.43
C GLY A 21 -10.86 -9.17 30.67
N ALA A 22 -10.36 -10.35 30.29
CA ALA A 22 -9.39 -10.45 29.22
C ALA A 22 -10.05 -9.83 27.98
N ARG A 23 -9.42 -8.81 27.40
CA ARG A 23 -9.84 -8.26 26.11
C ARG A 23 -9.78 -9.42 25.12
N LEU A 24 -10.93 -9.78 24.53
CA LEU A 24 -10.97 -10.80 23.49
C LEU A 24 -10.10 -10.33 22.32
N VAL A 25 -9.19 -11.18 21.85
CA VAL A 25 -8.29 -10.88 20.73
C VAL A 25 -9.12 -10.77 19.46
N THR A 26 -9.01 -9.64 18.76
CA THR A 26 -9.68 -9.41 17.48
C THR A 26 -8.94 -10.16 16.38
N ARG A 27 -9.42 -11.35 16.05
CA ARG A 27 -8.90 -12.18 14.94
C ARG A 27 -9.61 -11.83 13.65
N VAL A 28 -8.84 -11.46 12.62
CA VAL A 28 -9.31 -11.12 11.27
C VAL A 28 -8.57 -11.93 10.22
N ARG A 29 -9.01 -11.83 8.96
CA ARG A 29 -8.31 -12.44 7.82
C ARG A 29 -8.37 -11.55 6.59
N PHE A 30 -7.28 -11.54 5.84
CA PHE A 30 -7.25 -11.13 4.45
C PHE A 30 -7.25 -12.38 3.57
N ALA A 31 -8.29 -12.53 2.75
CA ALA A 31 -8.57 -13.74 1.98
C ALA A 31 -8.68 -13.46 0.47
N PRO A 32 -7.57 -13.14 -0.21
CA PRO A 32 -7.60 -12.88 -1.66
C PRO A 32 -7.49 -14.15 -2.49
N SER A 33 -8.03 -14.11 -3.72
CA SER A 33 -7.73 -15.11 -4.74
C SER A 33 -6.45 -14.74 -5.52
N PRO A 34 -5.63 -15.72 -5.94
CA PRO A 34 -4.34 -15.50 -6.60
C PRO A 34 -4.52 -15.11 -8.07
N THR A 35 -4.94 -13.86 -8.30
CA THR A 35 -5.30 -13.33 -9.63
C THR A 35 -4.24 -12.38 -10.21
N GLY A 36 -3.00 -12.45 -9.71
CA GLY A 36 -1.91 -11.52 -9.98
C GLY A 36 -1.89 -10.35 -8.99
N SER A 37 -1.23 -9.26 -9.37
CA SER A 37 -1.06 -8.08 -8.52
C SER A 37 -2.37 -7.58 -7.90
N LEU A 38 -2.29 -7.18 -6.64
CA LEU A 38 -3.41 -6.70 -5.85
C LEU A 38 -4.02 -5.46 -6.48
N HIS A 39 -5.32 -5.54 -6.77
CA HIS A 39 -6.12 -4.35 -7.06
C HIS A 39 -6.16 -3.44 -5.82
N VAL A 40 -6.15 -2.12 -5.99
CA VAL A 40 -6.13 -1.14 -4.88
C VAL A 40 -7.32 -1.35 -3.92
N GLY A 41 -8.47 -1.80 -4.42
CA GLY A 41 -9.62 -2.16 -3.57
C GLY A 41 -9.36 -3.38 -2.66
N ASN A 42 -8.59 -4.37 -3.13
CA ASN A 42 -8.18 -5.51 -2.29
C ASN A 42 -7.05 -5.10 -1.34
N ALA A 43 -6.14 -4.24 -1.78
CA ALA A 43 -5.12 -3.64 -0.91
C ALA A 43 -5.76 -2.84 0.23
N LEU A 44 -6.87 -2.12 -0.02
CA LEU A 44 -7.67 -1.47 1.02
C LEU A 44 -8.16 -2.49 2.06
N SER A 45 -8.72 -3.63 1.62
CA SER A 45 -9.13 -4.68 2.53
C SER A 45 -7.95 -5.22 3.35
N ALA A 46 -6.78 -5.41 2.75
CA ALA A 46 -5.58 -5.89 3.45
C ALA A 46 -5.12 -4.90 4.55
N VAL A 47 -4.98 -3.62 4.19
CA VAL A 47 -4.62 -2.53 5.13
C VAL A 47 -5.65 -2.40 6.25
N ALA A 48 -6.95 -2.39 5.90
CA ALA A 48 -8.03 -2.29 6.88
C ALA A 48 -8.04 -3.46 7.86
N ASN A 49 -7.84 -4.70 7.38
CA ASN A 49 -7.75 -5.87 8.27
C ASN A 49 -6.54 -5.76 9.20
N ARG A 50 -5.34 -5.45 8.69
CA ARG A 50 -4.12 -5.30 9.50
C ARG A 50 -4.24 -4.20 10.56
N ALA A 51 -4.90 -3.08 10.23
CA ALA A 51 -5.10 -1.97 11.16
C ALA A 51 -6.18 -2.24 12.22
N PHE A 52 -7.18 -3.06 11.89
CA PHE A 52 -8.29 -3.38 12.79
C PHE A 52 -8.00 -4.56 13.72
N GLY A 53 -7.33 -5.59 13.21
CA GLY A 53 -7.10 -6.85 13.92
C GLY A 53 -5.90 -6.80 14.87
N ASP A 54 -6.07 -7.42 16.03
CA ASP A 54 -4.95 -7.76 16.92
C ASP A 54 -4.13 -8.93 16.32
N TRP A 55 -4.75 -9.73 15.45
CA TRP A 55 -4.18 -10.89 14.80
C TRP A 55 -4.77 -11.09 13.40
N LEU A 56 -3.91 -11.26 12.39
CA LEU A 56 -4.28 -11.37 10.97
C LEU A 56 -3.87 -12.72 10.38
N LEU A 57 -4.85 -13.47 9.86
CA LEU A 57 -4.62 -14.60 8.96
C LEU A 57 -4.48 -14.10 7.51
N LEU A 58 -3.46 -14.57 6.80
CA LEU A 58 -3.43 -14.56 5.34
C LEU A 58 -3.90 -15.91 4.80
N ARG A 59 -5.01 -15.89 4.05
CA ARG A 59 -5.57 -17.09 3.40
C ARG A 59 -5.68 -16.90 1.90
N ILE A 60 -5.15 -17.82 1.11
CA ILE A 60 -5.23 -17.78 -0.35
C ILE A 60 -6.47 -18.56 -0.77
N ASP A 61 -7.47 -17.86 -1.32
CA ASP A 61 -8.74 -18.42 -1.77
C ASP A 61 -8.58 -18.94 -3.22
N ASP A 62 -7.88 -20.07 -3.37
CA ASP A 62 -7.44 -20.69 -4.63
C ASP A 62 -8.29 -21.89 -5.08
N THR A 63 -9.50 -22.05 -4.53
CA THR A 63 -10.41 -23.19 -4.82
C THR A 63 -11.04 -23.17 -6.21
N ASP A 64 -10.89 -22.09 -6.98
CA ASP A 64 -11.34 -21.99 -8.38
C ASP A 64 -10.13 -21.84 -9.31
N PRO A 65 -9.52 -22.96 -9.78
CA PRO A 65 -8.34 -22.93 -10.63
C PRO A 65 -8.50 -22.12 -11.91
N ALA A 66 -9.73 -21.97 -12.41
CA ALA A 66 -10.01 -21.21 -13.63
C ALA A 66 -9.82 -19.69 -13.45
N ARG A 67 -9.81 -19.20 -12.21
CA ARG A 67 -9.56 -17.79 -11.88
C ARG A 67 -8.12 -17.51 -11.48
N ASN A 68 -7.37 -18.55 -11.13
CA ASN A 68 -6.00 -18.41 -10.68
C ASN A 68 -5.09 -18.07 -11.86
N VAL A 69 -4.16 -17.16 -11.63
CA VAL A 69 -3.15 -16.77 -12.63
C VAL A 69 -1.82 -17.42 -12.23
N PRO A 70 -1.08 -18.06 -13.17
CA PRO A 70 0.26 -18.55 -12.89
C PRO A 70 1.16 -17.43 -12.35
N GLY A 71 1.85 -17.66 -11.23
CA GLY A 71 2.64 -16.63 -10.55
C GLY A 71 1.82 -15.63 -9.72
N GLY A 72 0.48 -15.79 -9.68
CA GLY A 72 -0.41 -14.82 -9.09
C GLY A 72 -0.42 -14.81 -7.57
N GLU A 73 -0.04 -15.91 -6.91
CA GLU A 73 0.17 -15.94 -5.46
C GLU A 73 1.47 -15.21 -5.12
N GLU A 74 2.56 -15.50 -5.82
CA GLU A 74 3.87 -14.88 -5.61
C GLU A 74 3.82 -13.36 -5.81
N GLU A 75 3.15 -12.89 -6.86
CA GLU A 75 2.97 -11.46 -7.12
C GLU A 75 2.14 -10.79 -6.01
N LEU A 76 1.10 -11.46 -5.53
CA LEU A 76 0.27 -10.97 -4.43
C LEU A 76 1.04 -10.87 -3.12
N LEU A 77 1.84 -11.89 -2.79
CA LEU A 77 2.68 -11.89 -1.59
C LEU A 77 3.72 -10.77 -1.67
N GLY A 78 4.38 -10.61 -2.83
CA GLY A 78 5.32 -9.52 -3.08
C GLY A 78 4.67 -8.14 -2.94
N ASP A 79 3.40 -7.97 -3.34
CA ASP A 79 2.65 -6.73 -3.14
C ASP A 79 2.38 -6.45 -1.65
N LEU A 80 2.02 -7.46 -0.86
CA LEU A 80 1.80 -7.29 0.59
C LEU A 80 3.10 -6.95 1.32
N GLU A 81 4.19 -7.66 1.02
CA GLU A 81 5.51 -7.39 1.57
C GLU A 81 6.00 -5.98 1.19
N TRP A 82 5.83 -5.59 -0.08
CA TRP A 82 6.19 -4.26 -0.55
C TRP A 82 5.40 -3.17 0.17
N LEU A 83 4.11 -3.38 0.45
CA LEU A 83 3.29 -2.47 1.26
C LEU A 83 3.66 -2.49 2.76
N GLY A 84 4.54 -3.41 3.19
CA GLY A 84 4.92 -3.59 4.60
C GLY A 84 3.78 -4.16 5.45
N LEU A 85 2.94 -5.02 4.88
CA LEU A 85 1.79 -5.63 5.56
C LEU A 85 2.15 -7.03 6.07
N ALA A 86 2.44 -7.13 7.37
CA ALA A 86 2.69 -8.40 8.04
C ALA A 86 1.39 -9.10 8.45
N TRP A 87 1.36 -10.42 8.34
CA TRP A 87 0.32 -11.30 8.89
C TRP A 87 0.92 -12.20 9.97
N ASP A 88 0.06 -12.69 10.85
CA ASP A 88 0.44 -13.46 12.04
C ASP A 88 0.39 -14.98 11.79
N GLU A 89 -0.46 -15.44 10.87
CA GLU A 89 -0.53 -16.84 10.41
C GLU A 89 -0.82 -16.91 8.91
N GLY A 90 -0.28 -17.95 8.27
CA GLY A 90 -0.36 -18.17 6.83
C GLY A 90 0.93 -17.81 6.08
N PRO A 91 0.91 -17.85 4.73
CA PRO A 91 -0.26 -18.09 3.89
C PRO A 91 -0.80 -19.52 4.04
N VAL A 92 -2.11 -19.64 4.26
CA VAL A 92 -2.84 -20.92 4.20
C VAL A 92 -3.59 -21.00 2.88
N ARG A 93 -3.50 -22.11 2.15
CA ARG A 93 -4.22 -22.30 0.88
C ARG A 93 -5.51 -23.07 1.10
N GLN A 94 -6.59 -22.62 0.48
CA GLN A 94 -7.87 -23.32 0.60
C GLN A 94 -7.88 -24.65 -0.16
N SER A 95 -7.16 -24.74 -1.28
CA SER A 95 -7.02 -25.98 -2.06
C SER A 95 -6.44 -27.14 -1.24
N GLU A 96 -5.50 -26.84 -0.33
CA GLU A 96 -4.90 -27.80 0.60
C GLU A 96 -5.87 -28.26 1.70
N ARG A 97 -7.00 -27.57 1.87
CA ARG A 97 -8.01 -27.82 2.92
C ARG A 97 -9.27 -28.51 2.41
N ARG A 98 -9.27 -28.99 1.16
CA ARG A 98 -10.42 -29.65 0.52
C ARG A 98 -11.04 -30.78 1.36
N ALA A 99 -10.23 -31.63 1.99
CA ALA A 99 -10.72 -32.73 2.82
C ALA A 99 -11.54 -32.22 4.01
N ARG A 100 -11.05 -31.16 4.68
CA ARG A 100 -11.74 -30.51 5.81
C ARG A 100 -13.06 -29.86 5.37
N HIS A 101 -13.09 -29.26 4.19
CA HIS A 101 -14.32 -28.68 3.64
C HIS A 101 -15.37 -29.75 3.33
N ILE A 102 -14.96 -30.90 2.77
CA ILE A 102 -15.87 -32.03 2.50
C ILE A 102 -16.42 -32.60 3.80
N GLU A 103 -15.57 -32.82 4.80
CA GLU A 103 -16.00 -33.26 6.14
C GLU A 103 -17.05 -32.31 6.75
N ALA A 104 -16.82 -31.00 6.67
CA ALA A 104 -17.79 -30.03 7.15
C ALA A 104 -19.13 -30.09 6.40
N ALA A 105 -19.10 -30.43 5.11
CA ALA A 105 -20.30 -30.57 4.30
C ALA A 105 -21.09 -31.86 4.59
N GLU A 106 -20.48 -32.91 5.15
CA GLU A 106 -21.22 -34.14 5.52
C GLU A 106 -22.36 -33.86 6.51
N GLY A 107 -22.17 -32.89 7.40
CA GLY A 107 -23.20 -32.44 8.35
C GLY A 107 -24.23 -31.47 7.77
N LEU A 108 -23.98 -30.88 6.59
CA LEU A 108 -24.82 -29.86 5.96
C LEU A 108 -25.53 -30.35 4.69
N GLY A 109 -25.00 -31.38 4.04
CA GLY A 109 -25.33 -31.80 2.68
C GLY A 109 -24.61 -30.98 1.60
N GLU A 110 -24.79 -31.40 0.34
CA GLU A 110 -24.19 -30.72 -0.83
C GLU A 110 -24.80 -29.34 -1.12
N ARG A 111 -25.97 -29.05 -0.55
CA ARG A 111 -26.70 -27.79 -0.71
C ARG A 111 -27.22 -27.30 0.63
N PHE A 112 -27.19 -25.98 0.81
CA PHE A 112 -27.72 -25.30 1.99
C PHE A 112 -28.47 -24.05 1.56
N ASP A 113 -29.71 -23.88 2.03
CA ASP A 113 -30.61 -22.79 1.64
C ASP A 113 -30.72 -22.57 0.13
N GLY A 114 -30.76 -23.68 -0.63
CA GLY A 114 -30.86 -23.65 -2.08
C GLY A 114 -29.56 -23.30 -2.81
N ILE A 115 -28.46 -23.02 -2.11
CA ILE A 115 -27.13 -22.75 -2.67
C ILE A 115 -26.26 -24.01 -2.62
N THR A 116 -25.45 -24.21 -3.65
CA THR A 116 -24.48 -25.30 -3.73
C THR A 116 -23.29 -25.06 -2.82
N LEU A 117 -22.96 -26.03 -1.96
CA LEU A 117 -21.79 -26.02 -1.08
C LEU A 117 -20.62 -26.82 -1.65
N LEU A 118 -20.91 -27.93 -2.33
CA LEU A 118 -19.95 -28.76 -3.07
C LEU A 118 -20.36 -28.83 -4.55
N ARG A 119 -19.42 -28.60 -5.46
CA ARG A 119 -19.62 -28.83 -6.90
C ARG A 119 -19.68 -30.33 -7.20
N GLU A 120 -20.11 -30.70 -8.41
CA GLU A 120 -20.23 -32.12 -8.84
C GLU A 120 -18.90 -32.89 -8.74
N ASP A 121 -17.77 -32.23 -8.92
CA ASP A 121 -16.42 -32.78 -8.75
C ASP A 121 -15.95 -32.82 -7.28
N GLY A 122 -16.83 -32.49 -6.33
CA GLY A 122 -16.56 -32.38 -4.90
C GLY A 122 -15.74 -31.15 -4.50
N THR A 123 -15.46 -30.21 -5.43
CA THR A 123 -14.74 -28.98 -5.10
C THR A 123 -15.64 -28.05 -4.27
N PRO A 124 -15.19 -27.59 -3.10
CA PRO A 124 -15.99 -26.69 -2.26
C PRO A 124 -16.22 -25.34 -2.93
N THR A 125 -17.43 -24.81 -2.77
CA THR A 125 -17.73 -23.45 -3.23
C THR A 125 -17.15 -22.43 -2.26
N TYR A 126 -17.04 -21.18 -2.73
CA TYR A 126 -16.63 -20.03 -1.91
C TYR A 126 -17.41 -19.94 -0.59
N HIS A 127 -18.71 -20.25 -0.60
CA HIS A 127 -19.55 -20.14 0.59
C HIS A 127 -19.16 -21.13 1.68
N LEU A 128 -18.96 -22.40 1.30
CA LEU A 128 -18.55 -23.44 2.22
C LEU A 128 -17.12 -23.19 2.72
N ALA A 129 -16.16 -23.07 1.79
CA ALA A 129 -14.74 -22.95 2.13
C ALA A 129 -14.47 -21.74 3.03
N SER A 130 -15.04 -20.57 2.70
CA SER A 130 -14.84 -19.35 3.49
C SER A 130 -15.36 -19.50 4.93
N VAL A 131 -16.55 -20.05 5.11
CA VAL A 131 -17.16 -20.16 6.44
C VAL A 131 -16.45 -21.23 7.27
N VAL A 132 -16.15 -22.39 6.69
CA VAL A 132 -15.44 -23.47 7.40
C VAL A 132 -14.07 -23.00 7.88
N ASP A 133 -13.33 -22.29 7.02
CA ASP A 133 -12.03 -21.77 7.42
C ASP A 133 -12.15 -20.65 8.45
N ASP A 134 -13.12 -19.73 8.30
CA ASP A 134 -13.32 -18.68 9.30
C ASP A 134 -13.72 -19.27 10.67
N VAL A 135 -14.46 -20.40 10.71
CA VAL A 135 -14.73 -21.18 11.95
C VAL A 135 -13.46 -21.79 12.51
N ASP A 136 -12.73 -22.56 11.69
CA ASP A 136 -11.55 -23.32 12.13
C ASP A 136 -10.43 -22.40 12.66
N PHE A 137 -10.23 -21.24 12.05
CA PHE A 137 -9.22 -20.26 12.48
C PHE A 137 -9.74 -19.29 13.57
N GLY A 138 -10.99 -19.45 14.00
CA GLY A 138 -11.60 -18.64 15.06
C GLY A 138 -11.66 -17.15 14.69
N ILE A 139 -12.02 -16.84 13.44
CA ILE A 139 -12.17 -15.47 12.98
C ILE A 139 -13.31 -14.79 13.74
N THR A 140 -13.04 -13.63 14.31
CA THR A 140 -14.00 -12.86 15.10
C THR A 140 -14.65 -11.73 14.30
N HIS A 141 -13.92 -11.18 13.32
CA HIS A 141 -14.39 -10.10 12.48
C HIS A 141 -14.00 -10.35 11.03
N VAL A 142 -14.97 -10.15 10.13
CA VAL A 142 -14.83 -10.32 8.69
C VAL A 142 -14.93 -8.94 8.04
N LEU A 143 -13.79 -8.35 7.72
CA LEU A 143 -13.71 -7.09 6.97
C LEU A 143 -13.53 -7.41 5.47
N ARG A 144 -14.48 -6.99 4.64
CA ARG A 144 -14.47 -7.20 3.18
C ARG A 144 -15.27 -6.15 2.42
N GLY A 145 -15.13 -6.12 1.10
CA GLY A 145 -15.87 -5.19 0.23
C GLY A 145 -17.39 -5.38 0.30
N ASN A 146 -18.12 -4.28 0.08
CA ASN A 146 -19.59 -4.23 0.12
C ASN A 146 -20.27 -5.10 -0.95
N ASP A 147 -19.56 -5.51 -1.99
CA ASP A 147 -20.00 -6.48 -3.00
C ASP A 147 -20.28 -7.88 -2.41
N HIS A 148 -19.71 -8.20 -1.24
CA HIS A 148 -20.01 -9.44 -0.53
C HIS A 148 -21.18 -9.34 0.46
N ARG A 149 -21.78 -8.15 0.65
CA ARG A 149 -22.91 -7.97 1.59
C ARG A 149 -24.08 -8.93 1.33
N PRO A 150 -24.51 -9.21 0.07
CA PRO A 150 -25.59 -10.16 -0.18
C PRO A 150 -25.34 -11.56 0.38
N ASN A 151 -24.08 -11.95 0.59
CA ASN A 151 -23.70 -13.26 1.10
C ASN A 151 -23.77 -13.35 2.64
N GLU A 152 -23.85 -12.23 3.35
CA GLU A 152 -23.76 -12.20 4.82
C GLU A 152 -24.84 -13.05 5.49
N ALA A 153 -26.10 -12.90 5.07
CA ALA A 153 -27.21 -13.63 5.68
C ALA A 153 -27.04 -15.15 5.55
N LEU A 154 -26.58 -15.61 4.38
CA LEU A 154 -26.26 -17.02 4.14
C LEU A 154 -25.07 -17.48 5.00
N HIS A 155 -23.99 -16.70 5.03
CA HIS A 155 -22.79 -17.03 5.80
C HIS A 155 -23.10 -17.13 7.30
N ARG A 156 -23.88 -16.21 7.88
CA ARG A 156 -24.29 -16.29 9.29
C ARG A 156 -25.03 -17.59 9.61
N ARG A 157 -25.97 -18.00 8.76
CA ARG A 157 -26.70 -19.27 8.95
C ARG A 157 -25.80 -20.51 8.77
N LEU A 158 -24.80 -20.45 7.88
CA LEU A 158 -23.79 -21.51 7.76
C LEU A 158 -22.92 -21.62 9.02
N PHE A 159 -22.51 -20.49 9.63
CA PHE A 159 -21.82 -20.50 10.92
C PHE A 159 -22.66 -21.19 12.01
N GLU A 160 -23.93 -20.80 12.12
CA GLU A 160 -24.87 -21.39 13.08
C GLU A 160 -25.09 -22.89 12.85
N ALA A 161 -25.23 -23.31 11.59
CA ALA A 161 -25.39 -24.72 11.21
C ALA A 161 -24.14 -25.57 11.52
N LEU A 162 -22.95 -24.96 11.47
CA LEU A 162 -21.70 -25.58 11.91
C LEU A 162 -21.49 -25.49 13.44
N GLY A 163 -22.47 -24.99 14.19
CA GLY A 163 -22.40 -24.87 15.65
C GLY A 163 -21.49 -23.75 16.16
N ALA A 164 -21.12 -22.80 15.30
CA ALA A 164 -20.24 -21.68 15.62
C ALA A 164 -21.03 -20.37 15.76
N GLN A 165 -20.50 -19.42 16.55
CA GLN A 165 -21.03 -18.06 16.59
C GLN A 165 -20.55 -17.29 15.34
N PRO A 166 -21.44 -16.64 14.58
CA PRO A 166 -21.03 -15.83 13.45
C PRO A 166 -20.11 -14.68 13.87
N PRO A 167 -19.07 -14.35 13.07
CA PRO A 167 -18.24 -13.19 13.32
C PRO A 167 -19.03 -11.90 13.10
N GLU A 168 -18.46 -10.79 13.56
CA GLU A 168 -18.93 -9.47 13.18
C GLU A 168 -18.53 -9.18 11.72
N PHE A 169 -19.53 -8.96 10.86
CA PHE A 169 -19.30 -8.64 9.46
C PHE A 169 -19.21 -7.13 9.27
N VAL A 170 -18.08 -6.67 8.72
CA VAL A 170 -17.83 -5.26 8.41
C VAL A 170 -17.62 -5.13 6.92
N HIS A 171 -18.57 -4.47 6.25
CA HIS A 171 -18.55 -4.27 4.81
C HIS A 171 -18.12 -2.84 4.48
N HIS A 172 -16.93 -2.68 3.93
CA HIS A 172 -16.43 -1.36 3.52
C HIS A 172 -16.85 -1.01 2.09
N GLY A 173 -17.00 0.28 1.82
CA GLY A 173 -17.26 0.81 0.50
C GLY A 173 -16.19 0.40 -0.52
N LEU A 174 -16.62 0.30 -1.78
CA LEU A 174 -15.77 0.00 -2.91
C LEU A 174 -14.99 1.25 -3.35
N ILE A 175 -13.87 1.02 -4.02
CA ILE A 175 -13.16 2.08 -4.74
C ILE A 175 -13.73 2.17 -6.15
N LEU A 176 -14.21 3.35 -6.51
CA LEU A 176 -14.83 3.66 -7.78
C LEU A 176 -13.87 4.40 -8.71
N GLY A 177 -14.01 4.18 -10.02
CA GLY A 177 -13.38 5.02 -11.03
C GLY A 177 -14.07 6.38 -11.16
N GLU A 178 -13.60 7.18 -12.12
CA GLU A 178 -14.20 8.48 -12.46
C GLU A 178 -15.64 8.35 -12.99
N ASP A 179 -15.98 7.20 -13.58
CA ASP A 179 -17.31 6.89 -14.11
C ASP A 179 -18.32 6.46 -13.04
N GLY A 180 -17.93 6.46 -11.76
CA GLY A 180 -18.76 6.03 -10.64
C GLY A 180 -19.00 4.51 -10.58
N LYS A 181 -18.34 3.71 -11.43
CA LYS A 181 -18.37 2.25 -11.37
C LYS A 181 -17.18 1.72 -10.59
N LYS A 182 -17.24 0.45 -10.21
CA LYS A 182 -16.10 -0.25 -9.55
C LYS A 182 -14.84 -0.05 -10.40
N LEU A 183 -13.75 0.40 -9.76
CA LEU A 183 -12.49 0.69 -10.43
C LEU A 183 -12.05 -0.53 -11.24
N ALA A 184 -11.78 -0.32 -12.53
CA ALA A 184 -11.33 -1.39 -13.41
C ALA A 184 -9.84 -1.67 -13.20
N LYS A 185 -9.44 -2.94 -13.25
CA LYS A 185 -8.02 -3.37 -13.11
C LYS A 185 -7.07 -2.70 -14.12
N ARG A 186 -7.58 -2.28 -15.28
CA ARG A 186 -6.84 -1.58 -16.34
C ARG A 186 -6.71 -0.07 -16.15
N ALA A 187 -7.39 0.51 -15.15
CA ALA A 187 -7.29 1.94 -14.90
C ALA A 187 -5.87 2.29 -14.40
N PRO A 188 -5.35 3.50 -14.69
CA PRO A 188 -4.00 3.88 -14.27
C PRO A 188 -3.81 3.75 -12.76
N GLY A 189 -2.78 3.01 -12.33
CA GLY A 189 -2.50 2.82 -10.90
C GLY A 189 -3.51 1.92 -10.17
N ALA A 190 -4.39 1.19 -10.86
CA ALA A 190 -5.43 0.38 -10.22
C ALA A 190 -4.90 -0.88 -9.51
N THR A 191 -3.63 -1.24 -9.71
CA THR A 191 -2.96 -2.32 -8.97
C THR A 191 -1.72 -1.82 -8.25
N VAL A 192 -1.37 -2.48 -7.15
CA VAL A 192 -0.15 -2.21 -6.37
C VAL A 192 1.09 -2.31 -7.24
N GLY A 193 1.18 -3.34 -8.09
CA GLY A 193 2.27 -3.52 -9.05
C GLY A 193 2.41 -2.33 -10.00
N SER A 194 1.30 -1.83 -10.58
CA SER A 194 1.35 -0.68 -11.48
C SER A 194 1.79 0.62 -10.79
N LEU A 195 1.47 0.80 -9.51
CA LEU A 195 1.92 1.95 -8.72
C LEU A 195 3.42 1.83 -8.40
N ARG A 196 3.89 0.63 -8.06
CA ARG A 196 5.30 0.33 -7.83
C ARG A 196 6.14 0.57 -9.09
N GLU A 197 5.67 0.10 -10.25
CA GLU A 197 6.31 0.34 -11.55
C GLU A 197 6.38 1.84 -11.90
N ALA A 198 5.34 2.60 -11.54
CA ALA A 198 5.32 4.05 -11.68
C ALA A 198 6.24 4.79 -10.68
N GLY A 199 7.02 4.07 -9.86
CA GLY A 199 7.97 4.66 -8.91
C GLY A 199 7.31 5.22 -7.65
N ILE A 200 6.02 4.98 -7.41
CA ILE A 200 5.33 5.46 -6.21
C ILE A 200 5.88 4.68 -5.00
N PRO A 201 6.35 5.34 -3.92
CA PRO A 201 6.77 4.65 -2.71
C PRO A 201 5.63 3.88 -2.04
N ALA A 202 5.93 2.73 -1.44
CA ALA A 202 4.95 1.93 -0.70
C ALA A 202 4.25 2.72 0.41
N GLU A 203 4.99 3.61 1.08
CA GLU A 203 4.49 4.48 2.15
C GLU A 203 3.34 5.37 1.66
N ALA A 204 3.41 5.85 0.42
CA ALA A 204 2.39 6.71 -0.16
C ALA A 204 1.11 5.91 -0.44
N VAL A 205 1.24 4.70 -0.99
CA VAL A 205 0.11 3.81 -1.26
C VAL A 205 -0.54 3.37 0.05
N ARG A 206 0.25 2.89 1.01
CA ARG A 206 -0.24 2.49 2.33
C ARG A 206 -0.94 3.64 3.05
N ARG A 207 -0.34 4.83 3.08
CA ARG A 207 -0.94 6.02 3.72
C ARG A 207 -2.25 6.43 3.06
N TYR A 208 -2.36 6.35 1.73
CA TYR A 208 -3.63 6.60 1.04
C TYR A 208 -4.71 5.62 1.50
N LEU A 209 -4.38 4.33 1.57
CA LEU A 209 -5.32 3.29 2.03
C LEU A 209 -5.70 3.44 3.51
N GLU A 210 -4.76 3.84 4.36
CA GLU A 210 -5.00 4.17 5.77
C GLU A 210 -5.89 5.41 5.92
N GLU A 211 -5.71 6.44 5.08
CA GLU A 211 -6.57 7.64 5.03
C GLU A 211 -8.02 7.28 4.66
N LEU A 212 -8.22 6.28 3.78
CA LEU A 212 -9.55 5.75 3.47
C LEU A 212 -10.14 4.94 4.65
N GLY A 213 -9.30 4.18 5.35
CA GLY A 213 -9.67 3.38 6.51
C GLY A 213 -10.73 2.31 6.18
N ILE A 214 -11.86 2.34 6.87
CA ILE A 214 -13.01 1.46 6.62
C ILE A 214 -14.19 2.34 6.17
N PRO A 215 -14.22 2.75 4.88
CA PRO A 215 -15.22 3.69 4.42
C PRO A 215 -16.63 3.06 4.50
N LYS A 216 -17.60 3.82 5.02
CA LYS A 216 -19.01 3.35 5.12
C LYS A 216 -19.74 3.33 3.77
N HIS A 217 -19.26 4.14 2.83
CA HIS A 217 -19.82 4.30 1.49
C HIS A 217 -18.69 4.19 0.47
N ASP A 218 -19.05 3.94 -0.78
CA ASP A 218 -18.07 3.89 -1.86
C ASP A 218 -17.30 5.21 -1.98
N VAL A 219 -16.03 5.11 -2.35
CA VAL A 219 -15.10 6.24 -2.46
C VAL A 219 -14.51 6.30 -3.86
N HIS A 220 -14.27 7.50 -4.37
CA HIS A 220 -13.60 7.65 -5.65
C HIS A 220 -12.09 7.44 -5.49
N TYR A 221 -11.51 6.77 -6.47
CA TYR A 221 -10.08 6.60 -6.59
C TYR A 221 -9.40 7.95 -6.85
N ASP A 222 -8.39 8.29 -6.05
CA ASP A 222 -7.67 9.58 -6.13
C ASP A 222 -6.17 9.33 -6.35
N LEU A 223 -5.83 8.97 -7.59
CA LEU A 223 -4.43 8.86 -8.02
C LEU A 223 -3.65 10.18 -7.82
N PRO A 224 -4.23 11.38 -8.07
CA PRO A 224 -3.57 12.64 -7.69
C PRO A 224 -3.18 12.72 -6.21
N ARG A 225 -4.00 12.22 -5.27
CA ARG A 225 -3.65 12.15 -3.84
C ARG A 225 -2.48 11.22 -3.60
N ILE A 226 -2.47 10.03 -4.21
CA ILE A 226 -1.35 9.09 -4.11
C ILE A 226 -0.04 9.74 -4.59
N ARG A 227 -0.09 10.48 -5.70
CA ARG A 227 1.09 11.21 -6.23
C ARG A 227 1.57 12.33 -5.30
N ARG A 228 0.66 13.06 -4.64
CA ARG A 228 1.06 14.05 -3.61
C ARG A 228 1.71 13.35 -2.41
N LEU A 229 1.14 12.24 -1.97
CA LEU A 229 1.71 11.42 -0.90
C LEU A 229 3.06 10.81 -1.28
N ALA A 230 3.31 10.55 -2.57
CA ALA A 230 4.62 10.09 -3.05
C ALA A 230 5.70 11.14 -2.83
N ILE A 231 5.43 12.41 -3.17
CA ILE A 231 6.35 13.52 -2.90
C ILE A 231 6.60 13.65 -1.39
N GLU A 232 5.54 13.61 -0.58
CA GLU A 232 5.67 13.66 0.89
C GLU A 232 6.51 12.50 1.42
N ALA A 233 6.29 11.27 0.93
CA ALA A 233 7.04 10.09 1.31
C ALA A 233 8.52 10.21 0.92
N ILE A 234 8.82 10.62 -0.32
CA ILE A 234 10.19 10.86 -0.76
C ILE A 234 10.85 11.95 0.07
N GLY A 235 10.13 13.01 0.45
CA GLY A 235 10.66 14.05 1.34
C GLY A 235 10.97 13.59 2.76
N ALA A 236 10.24 12.58 3.25
CA ALA A 236 10.35 12.06 4.62
C ALA A 236 11.31 10.87 4.78
N LEU A 237 11.67 10.18 3.68
CA LEU A 237 12.58 9.03 3.74
C LEU A 237 13.94 9.41 4.37
N PRO A 238 14.55 8.55 5.20
CA PRO A 238 15.95 8.71 5.60
C PRO A 238 16.88 8.80 4.37
N ASP A 239 17.94 9.61 4.47
CA ASP A 239 18.86 9.83 3.34
C ASP A 239 19.43 8.52 2.78
N ASP A 240 19.91 7.64 3.65
CA ASP A 240 20.54 6.37 3.25
C ASP A 240 19.53 5.43 2.57
N GLU A 241 18.28 5.46 3.01
CA GLU A 241 17.20 4.67 2.43
C GLU A 241 16.79 5.20 1.05
N LEU A 242 16.66 6.52 0.91
CA LEU A 242 16.36 7.13 -0.38
C LEU A 242 17.48 6.86 -1.39
N ALA A 243 18.74 7.04 -0.98
CA ALA A 243 19.91 6.72 -1.78
C ALA A 243 19.90 5.26 -2.26
N ALA A 244 19.63 4.31 -1.35
CA ALA A 244 19.54 2.88 -1.67
C ALA A 244 18.39 2.54 -2.64
N ARG A 245 17.19 3.10 -2.44
CA ARG A 245 16.02 2.86 -3.31
C ARG A 245 16.21 3.40 -4.74
N VAL A 246 16.96 4.49 -4.87
CA VAL A 246 17.30 5.11 -6.15
C VAL A 246 18.52 4.44 -6.79
N GLY A 247 19.42 3.87 -5.99
CA GLY A 247 20.70 3.35 -6.48
C GLY A 247 21.71 4.46 -6.75
N ALA A 248 21.71 5.51 -5.92
CA ALA A 248 22.58 6.67 -6.06
C ALA A 248 23.47 6.87 -4.82
N PRO A 249 24.63 7.52 -4.95
CA PRO A 249 25.43 7.95 -3.79
C PRO A 249 24.63 8.86 -2.85
N ARG A 250 24.94 8.81 -1.55
CA ARG A 250 24.24 9.57 -0.50
C ARG A 250 24.33 11.08 -0.74
N GLU A 251 25.43 11.54 -1.33
CA GLU A 251 25.72 12.94 -1.65
C GLU A 251 24.70 13.54 -2.63
N LEU A 252 24.06 12.71 -3.45
CA LEU A 252 23.05 13.15 -4.42
C LEU A 252 21.69 13.38 -3.77
N VAL A 253 21.44 12.88 -2.56
CA VAL A 253 20.13 12.93 -1.89
C VAL A 253 19.48 14.32 -1.93
N PRO A 254 20.17 15.44 -1.63
CA PRO A 254 19.57 16.77 -1.75
C PRO A 254 18.97 17.07 -3.13
N ALA A 255 19.57 16.55 -4.21
CA ALA A 255 19.06 16.69 -5.57
C ALA A 255 17.94 15.68 -5.86
N LEU A 256 17.83 14.57 -5.14
CA LEU A 256 16.72 13.63 -5.27
C LEU A 256 15.45 14.17 -4.60
N ARG A 257 15.60 15.00 -3.55
CA ARG A 257 14.47 15.64 -2.88
C ARG A 257 13.78 16.60 -3.84
N GLY A 258 12.47 16.41 -4.02
CA GLY A 258 11.65 17.19 -4.97
C GLY A 258 11.21 16.39 -6.19
N ALA A 259 11.73 15.18 -6.39
CA ALA A 259 11.17 14.23 -7.35
C ALA A 259 9.73 13.84 -6.99
N ARG A 260 8.90 13.63 -8.01
CA ARG A 260 7.48 13.24 -7.88
C ARG A 260 7.31 11.77 -7.53
N ASP A 261 8.26 10.95 -7.96
CA ASP A 261 8.31 9.51 -7.74
C ASP A 261 9.79 9.05 -7.78
N LEU A 262 10.01 7.78 -7.43
CA LEU A 262 11.36 7.20 -7.39
C LEU A 262 11.97 7.02 -8.80
N ASN A 263 11.17 7.00 -9.86
CA ASN A 263 11.69 6.91 -11.22
C ASN A 263 12.31 8.25 -11.62
N GLU A 264 11.62 9.36 -11.38
CA GLU A 264 12.17 10.70 -11.60
C GLU A 264 13.41 10.96 -10.71
N ALA A 265 13.43 10.45 -9.48
CA ALA A 265 14.64 10.52 -8.66
C ALA A 265 15.83 9.78 -9.29
N ARG A 266 15.61 8.63 -9.95
CA ARG A 266 16.66 7.92 -10.71
C ARG A 266 17.12 8.71 -11.92
N GLU A 267 16.20 9.32 -12.66
CA GLU A 267 16.53 10.20 -13.78
C GLU A 267 17.40 11.37 -13.33
N TYR A 268 17.08 11.98 -12.18
CA TYR A 268 17.89 13.07 -11.60
C TYR A 268 19.29 12.59 -11.22
N ALA A 269 19.39 11.42 -10.57
CA ALA A 269 20.68 10.84 -10.22
C ALA A 269 21.53 10.58 -11.46
N GLN A 270 20.95 9.98 -12.49
CA GLN A 270 21.63 9.66 -13.74
C GLN A 270 22.12 10.94 -14.44
N ALA A 271 21.29 11.98 -14.53
CA ALA A 271 21.66 13.25 -15.15
C ALA A 271 22.82 13.98 -14.44
N ILE A 272 23.04 13.69 -13.15
CA ILE A 272 24.16 14.24 -12.38
C ILE A 272 25.41 13.35 -12.56
N LEU A 273 25.27 12.03 -12.45
CA LEU A 273 26.39 11.09 -12.52
C LEU A 273 27.00 10.99 -13.93
N GLU A 274 26.17 11.07 -14.96
CA GLU A 274 26.61 10.97 -16.35
C GLU A 274 26.95 12.36 -16.91
N PRO A 275 28.18 12.60 -17.39
CA PRO A 275 28.52 13.85 -18.07
C PRO A 275 27.65 14.04 -19.32
N PRO A 276 26.99 15.21 -19.47
CA PRO A 276 26.18 15.46 -20.66
C PRO A 276 27.06 15.60 -21.91
N PRO A 277 26.50 15.37 -23.10
CA PRO A 277 27.20 15.71 -24.34
C PRO A 277 27.52 17.21 -24.35
N ALA A 278 28.69 17.57 -24.89
CA ALA A 278 29.06 18.97 -25.06
C ALA A 278 28.11 19.64 -26.05
N VAL A 279 27.31 20.59 -25.54
CA VAL A 279 26.41 21.42 -26.34
C VAL A 279 26.79 22.87 -26.08
N ALA A 280 27.10 23.60 -27.17
CA ALA A 280 27.45 25.01 -27.09
C ALA A 280 26.30 25.82 -26.45
N THR A 281 26.65 26.67 -25.48
CA THR A 281 25.67 27.51 -24.79
C THR A 281 25.25 28.71 -25.63
N GLU A 282 23.98 29.08 -25.54
CA GLU A 282 23.46 30.36 -26.06
C GLU A 282 23.66 31.52 -25.06
N SER A 283 24.27 31.26 -23.89
CA SER A 283 24.44 32.24 -22.82
C SER A 283 25.83 32.11 -22.15
N PRO A 284 26.93 32.39 -22.89
CA PRO A 284 28.29 32.24 -22.39
C PRO A 284 28.56 33.10 -21.16
N GLU A 285 27.99 34.30 -21.05
CA GLU A 285 28.21 35.23 -19.95
C GLU A 285 27.72 34.65 -18.60
N THR A 286 26.65 33.85 -18.63
CA THR A 286 26.15 33.17 -17.43
C THR A 286 27.09 32.06 -16.98
N LEU A 287 27.65 31.31 -17.93
CA LEU A 287 28.56 30.20 -17.67
C LEU A 287 29.93 30.71 -17.18
N GLU A 288 30.46 31.76 -17.80
CA GLU A 288 31.67 32.45 -17.35
C GLU A 288 31.52 32.98 -15.92
N ARG A 289 30.40 33.65 -15.63
CA ARG A 289 30.14 34.15 -14.27
C ARG A 289 30.02 33.02 -13.26
N PHE A 290 29.32 31.93 -13.59
CA PHE A 290 29.24 30.76 -12.71
C PHE A 290 30.62 30.18 -12.44
N ARG A 291 31.46 30.06 -13.48
CA ARG A 291 32.82 29.56 -13.38
C ARG A 291 33.65 30.42 -12.42
N GLU A 292 33.65 31.74 -12.57
CA GLU A 292 34.35 32.67 -11.66
C GLU A 292 33.94 32.45 -10.19
N LEU A 293 32.63 32.38 -9.95
CA LEU A 293 32.08 32.25 -8.61
C LEU A 293 32.38 30.88 -7.98
N LEU A 294 32.31 29.81 -8.77
CA LEU A 294 32.67 28.46 -8.33
C LEU A 294 34.18 28.34 -8.09
N GLU A 295 35.01 29.02 -8.89
CA GLU A 295 36.45 29.09 -8.68
C GLU A 295 36.79 29.82 -7.37
N ALA A 296 36.03 30.87 -7.03
CA ALA A 296 36.15 31.59 -5.75
C ALA A 296 35.68 30.78 -4.53
N GLY A 297 35.12 29.58 -4.72
CA GLY A 297 34.66 28.70 -3.65
C GLY A 297 33.30 29.08 -3.06
N GLY A 298 32.43 29.73 -3.85
CA GLY A 298 31.09 30.12 -3.40
C GLY A 298 30.20 28.93 -3.04
N ASP A 299 29.34 29.11 -2.03
CA ASP A 299 28.34 28.13 -1.63
C ASP A 299 27.25 27.96 -2.71
N PRO A 300 26.78 26.73 -3.01
CA PRO A 300 25.80 26.48 -4.08
C PRO A 300 24.53 27.36 -4.04
N HIS A 301 24.00 27.71 -2.87
CA HIS A 301 22.85 28.61 -2.78
C HIS A 301 23.22 30.05 -3.16
N GLU A 302 24.40 30.52 -2.72
CA GLU A 302 24.90 31.85 -3.04
C GLU A 302 25.19 31.98 -4.54
N LEU A 303 25.79 30.96 -5.15
CA LEU A 303 26.04 30.90 -6.60
C LEU A 303 24.75 31.12 -7.40
N VAL A 304 23.70 30.36 -7.10
CA VAL A 304 22.41 30.48 -7.81
C VAL A 304 21.77 31.85 -7.56
N ARG A 305 21.88 32.38 -6.34
CA ARG A 305 21.33 33.69 -5.97
C ARG A 305 22.03 34.83 -6.72
N GLU A 306 23.35 34.81 -6.81
CA GLU A 306 24.13 35.83 -7.52
C GLU A 306 23.87 35.81 -9.03
N LEU A 307 23.87 34.62 -9.64
CA LEU A 307 23.53 34.48 -11.06
C LEU A 307 22.13 35.02 -11.35
N LYS A 308 21.16 34.74 -10.47
CA LYS A 308 19.81 35.28 -10.60
C LYS A 308 19.77 36.81 -10.46
N ALA A 309 20.56 37.39 -9.55
CA ALA A 309 20.58 38.84 -9.30
C ALA A 309 21.09 39.63 -10.52
N VAL A 310 21.97 39.05 -11.33
CA VAL A 310 22.49 39.65 -12.57
C VAL A 310 21.67 39.28 -13.81
N GLY A 311 20.54 38.58 -13.65
CA GLY A 311 19.68 38.17 -14.77
C GLY A 311 20.23 36.99 -15.59
N GLY A 312 21.11 36.17 -15.00
CA GLY A 312 21.73 35.03 -15.66
C GLY A 312 20.73 33.94 -16.08
N ASN A 313 21.05 33.27 -17.17
CA ASN A 313 20.23 32.19 -17.73
C ASN A 313 20.48 30.86 -17.01
N LEU A 314 19.78 30.65 -15.90
CA LEU A 314 19.92 29.43 -15.08
C LEU A 314 19.54 28.14 -15.84
N ARG A 315 18.72 28.23 -16.91
CA ARG A 315 18.40 27.09 -17.77
C ARG A 315 19.62 26.67 -18.60
N ALA A 316 20.39 27.63 -19.12
CA ALA A 316 21.64 27.34 -19.82
C ALA A 316 22.68 26.71 -18.88
N LEU A 317 22.81 27.20 -17.65
CA LEU A 317 23.67 26.59 -16.65
C LEU A 317 23.24 25.15 -16.32
N ARG A 318 21.94 24.92 -16.12
CA ARG A 318 21.42 23.56 -15.91
C ARG A 318 21.73 22.65 -17.10
N LEU A 319 21.46 23.11 -18.32
CA LEU A 319 21.72 22.33 -19.53
C LEU A 319 23.20 21.95 -19.64
N ALA A 320 24.11 22.89 -19.35
CA ALA A 320 25.55 22.61 -19.31
C ALA A 320 25.91 21.57 -18.23
N LEU A 321 25.31 21.66 -17.04
CA LEU A 321 25.63 20.76 -15.93
C LEU A 321 24.98 19.37 -16.04
N THR A 322 23.78 19.24 -16.61
CA THR A 322 23.00 17.98 -16.55
C THR A 322 22.52 17.48 -17.91
N GLY A 323 22.71 18.24 -18.99
CA GLY A 323 22.17 17.89 -20.32
C GLY A 323 20.65 17.99 -20.42
N ALA A 324 19.97 18.52 -19.40
CA ALA A 324 18.52 18.60 -19.33
C ALA A 324 18.06 20.01 -18.98
N GLU A 325 16.95 20.45 -19.57
CA GLU A 325 16.40 21.78 -19.33
C GLU A 325 15.58 21.87 -18.03
N ARG A 326 15.19 20.71 -17.50
CA ARG A 326 14.41 20.55 -16.28
C ARG A 326 15.09 19.51 -15.41
N GLY A 327 14.80 19.54 -14.12
CA GLY A 327 15.38 18.61 -13.16
C GLY A 327 15.32 19.18 -11.75
N PRO A 328 16.15 18.67 -10.83
CA PRO A 328 16.11 19.05 -9.43
C PRO A 328 16.59 20.47 -9.20
N GLU A 329 16.42 21.02 -8.01
CA GLU A 329 16.89 22.38 -7.71
C GLU A 329 18.38 22.57 -8.10
N LEU A 330 18.69 23.69 -8.78
CA LEU A 330 20.01 23.88 -9.40
C LEU A 330 21.13 23.94 -8.35
N TRP A 331 20.86 24.51 -7.18
CA TRP A 331 21.82 24.51 -6.07
C TRP A 331 22.18 23.08 -5.63
N ALA A 332 21.22 22.15 -5.67
CA ALA A 332 21.43 20.77 -5.26
C ALA A 332 22.26 20.00 -6.30
N VAL A 333 22.07 20.30 -7.59
CA VAL A 333 22.95 19.81 -8.67
C VAL A 333 24.39 20.26 -8.45
N ILE A 334 24.58 21.55 -8.18
CA ILE A 334 25.92 22.13 -7.96
C ILE A 334 26.57 21.51 -6.71
N ALA A 335 25.81 21.31 -5.63
CA ALA A 335 26.29 20.68 -4.40
C ALA A 335 26.67 19.21 -4.60
N ALA A 336 25.95 18.48 -5.46
CA ALA A 336 26.18 17.06 -5.71
C ALA A 336 27.35 16.78 -6.68
N LEU A 337 27.72 17.75 -7.53
CA LEU A 337 28.82 17.60 -8.48
C LEU A 337 30.17 17.94 -7.83
N PRO A 338 31.22 17.12 -8.05
CA PRO A 338 32.58 17.55 -7.75
C PRO A 338 32.91 18.85 -8.49
N ARG A 339 33.54 19.82 -7.81
CA ARG A 339 33.88 21.13 -8.37
C ARG A 339 34.59 21.03 -9.72
N GLU A 340 35.55 20.13 -9.85
CA GLU A 340 36.28 19.91 -11.10
C GLU A 340 35.39 19.42 -12.24
N GLU A 341 34.39 18.58 -11.94
CA GLU A 341 33.46 18.07 -12.94
C GLU A 341 32.49 19.17 -13.40
N ALA A 342 31.97 19.97 -12.47
CA ALA A 342 31.14 21.12 -12.81
C ALA A 342 31.89 22.11 -13.73
N LEU A 343 33.16 22.42 -13.43
CA LEU A 343 34.01 23.26 -14.26
C LEU A 343 34.24 22.64 -15.65
N ARG A 344 34.56 21.34 -15.73
CA ARG A 344 34.73 20.64 -17.02
C ARG A 344 33.50 20.72 -17.91
N ARG A 345 32.30 20.51 -17.34
CA ARG A 345 31.03 20.57 -18.08
C ARG A 345 30.75 21.98 -18.61
N VAL A 346 31.02 22.99 -17.80
CA VAL A 346 30.87 24.41 -18.17
C VAL A 346 31.86 24.80 -19.28
N ASP A 347 33.14 24.43 -19.13
CA ASP A 347 34.17 24.69 -20.14
C ASP A 347 33.87 23.99 -21.47
N ALA A 348 33.26 22.81 -21.43
CA ALA A 348 32.83 22.10 -22.64
C ALA A 348 31.68 22.82 -23.36
N ALA A 349 30.75 23.43 -22.61
CA ALA A 349 29.63 24.19 -23.17
C ALA A 349 30.03 25.60 -23.67
N LEU A 350 31.16 26.13 -23.20
CA LEU A 350 31.72 27.41 -23.66
C LEU A 350 32.54 27.30 -24.97
N ARG A 351 32.85 26.07 -25.42
CA ARG A 351 33.61 25.80 -26.65
C ARG A 351 32.70 25.68 -27.87
#